data_AF-A0A452Z3L1-F1
#
_entry.id   AF-A0A452Z3L1-F1
#
_cell.length_a   1.000
_cell.length_b   1.000
_cell.length_c   1.000
_cell.angle_alpha   90.00
_cell.angle_beta   90.00
_cell.angle_gamma   90.00
#
_symmetry.space_group_name_H-M   'P 1'
#
loop_
_entity.id
_entity.type
_entity.pdbx_description
1 polymer ?
#
loop_
_entity_poly.entity_id
_entity_poly.type
_entity_poly.pdbx_seq_one_letter_code
_entity_poly.pdbx_strand_id
1 'polypeptide(L)'
;TMARRCGCSVGATLLALSLAVLLAASAVPGAAGFHLGGDESGLVRGMLAAVRERAEAEDAARFAVAEHNRKQGSALEFTRVVNAKRQVVAGTLHDLMVEVVDSGKKSMYKAKVWVKPWQNFKAVVEFRHAGDFQYESSVASDVSTGQVLSSTTSDPSKVSQF
;
A
#
# COMPACT_ATOMS: atom_id res chain seq x y z
N THR A 1 -44.83 -29.87 -28.20
CA THR A 1 -43.71 -29.93 -29.17
C THR A 1 -43.14 -28.54 -29.38
N MET A 2 -41.83 -28.46 -29.58
CA MET A 2 -40.96 -27.28 -29.79
C MET A 2 -40.37 -26.63 -28.54
N ALA A 3 -39.26 -27.24 -28.12
CA ALA A 3 -38.17 -26.65 -27.37
C ALA A 3 -37.61 -25.39 -28.07
N ARG A 4 -37.32 -24.34 -27.28
CA ARG A 4 -36.49 -23.22 -27.72
C ARG A 4 -35.08 -23.37 -27.13
N ARG A 5 -34.13 -23.23 -28.05
CA ARG A 5 -32.75 -23.67 -27.96
C ARG A 5 -31.93 -22.77 -27.05
N CYS A 6 -31.12 -23.42 -26.23
CA CYS A 6 -29.95 -22.86 -25.57
C CYS A 6 -28.97 -22.36 -26.64
N GLY A 7 -28.54 -21.11 -26.53
CA GLY A 7 -27.54 -20.48 -27.40
C GLY A 7 -26.27 -20.18 -26.64
N CYS A 8 -25.46 -21.21 -26.38
CA CYS A 8 -24.03 -21.03 -26.09
C CYS A 8 -23.35 -20.73 -27.43
N SER A 9 -22.68 -19.58 -27.55
CA SER A 9 -21.78 -19.30 -28.67
C SER A 9 -20.34 -19.22 -28.17
N VAL A 10 -19.62 -20.32 -28.41
CA VAL A 10 -18.24 -20.40 -28.94
C VAL A 10 -17.44 -19.08 -28.95
N GLY A 11 -16.21 -19.00 -28.46
CA GLY A 11 -15.15 -20.00 -28.36
C GLY A 11 -13.87 -19.37 -28.91
N ALA A 12 -12.74 -19.52 -28.22
CA ALA A 12 -11.37 -19.41 -28.75
C ALA A 12 -10.39 -19.74 -27.61
N THR A 13 -10.04 -21.03 -27.39
CA THR A 13 -8.79 -21.67 -27.85
C THR A 13 -7.53 -20.91 -27.45
N LEU A 14 -6.88 -21.34 -26.35
CA LEU A 14 -5.70 -22.21 -26.35
C LEU A 14 -4.42 -21.51 -26.87
N LEU A 15 -3.60 -21.05 -25.94
CA LEU A 15 -2.15 -21.00 -26.11
C LEU A 15 -1.48 -21.65 -24.90
N ALA A 16 -1.52 -22.97 -24.88
CA ALA A 16 -0.55 -23.77 -24.16
C ALA A 16 0.74 -23.77 -24.99
N LEU A 17 1.73 -22.98 -24.58
CA LEU A 17 3.11 -23.17 -24.99
C LEU A 17 3.82 -23.89 -23.84
N SER A 18 3.67 -25.20 -23.89
CA SER A 18 4.52 -26.17 -23.21
C SER A 18 5.95 -26.05 -23.74
N LEU A 19 6.89 -25.65 -22.87
CA LEU A 19 8.30 -25.97 -23.09
C LEU A 19 8.78 -26.86 -21.94
N ALA A 20 8.39 -28.13 -22.02
CA ALA A 20 9.06 -29.20 -21.30
C ALA A 20 10.33 -29.54 -22.09
N VAL A 21 11.47 -29.01 -21.64
CA VAL A 21 12.79 -29.51 -22.04
C VAL A 21 13.21 -30.51 -20.98
N LEU A 22 13.11 -31.80 -21.32
CA LEU A 22 13.68 -32.93 -20.60
C LEU A 22 14.90 -33.46 -21.39
N LEU A 23 15.82 -34.09 -20.66
CA LEU A 23 17.08 -34.75 -21.07
C LEU A 23 18.31 -33.82 -21.19
N ALA A 24 19.45 -34.07 -20.52
CA ALA A 24 20.00 -35.32 -20.01
C ALA A 24 20.83 -35.09 -18.73
N ALA A 25 20.68 -35.99 -17.76
CA ALA A 25 21.63 -36.14 -16.66
C ALA A 25 22.88 -36.87 -17.17
N SER A 26 23.96 -36.12 -17.39
CA SER A 26 25.31 -36.72 -17.39
C SER A 26 25.97 -36.35 -16.06
N ALA A 27 26.03 -37.33 -15.17
CA ALA A 27 26.83 -37.24 -13.97
C ALA A 27 28.30 -37.24 -14.37
N VAL A 28 28.96 -36.09 -14.23
CA VAL A 28 30.42 -35.99 -14.20
C VAL A 28 30.81 -35.79 -12.73
N PRO A 29 31.32 -36.81 -12.03
CA PRO A 29 31.95 -36.63 -10.73
C PRO A 29 33.31 -35.95 -10.95
N GLY A 30 33.32 -34.62 -10.94
CA GLY A 30 34.53 -33.79 -10.92
C GLY A 30 34.58 -33.06 -9.58
N ALA A 31 35.61 -33.33 -8.80
CA ALA A 31 35.81 -32.88 -7.42
C ALA A 31 35.36 -31.44 -7.17
N ALA A 32 34.51 -31.28 -6.15
CA ALA A 32 34.09 -30.00 -5.60
C ALA A 32 35.31 -29.23 -5.07
N GLY A 33 35.84 -28.37 -5.92
CA GLY A 33 36.58 -27.18 -5.51
C GLY A 33 35.65 -25.98 -5.51
N PHE A 34 34.52 -26.04 -4.79
CA PHE A 34 33.91 -24.80 -4.32
C PHE A 34 34.87 -24.23 -3.29
N HIS A 35 35.82 -23.45 -3.79
CA HIS A 35 36.60 -22.57 -2.95
C HIS A 35 35.57 -21.62 -2.33
N LEU A 36 35.15 -21.95 -1.10
CA LEU A 36 34.56 -20.99 -0.19
C LEU A 36 35.66 -19.99 0.17
N GLY A 37 36.09 -19.19 -0.82
CA GLY A 37 36.65 -17.89 -0.57
C GLY A 37 35.50 -17.07 -0.02
N GLY A 38 35.24 -17.21 1.27
CA GLY A 38 34.34 -16.34 2.00
C GLY A 38 34.92 -14.95 1.95
N ASP A 39 34.49 -14.17 0.97
CA ASP A 39 34.66 -12.74 1.01
C ASP A 39 33.72 -12.20 2.08
N GLU A 40 34.29 -11.66 3.14
CA GLU A 40 33.59 -10.91 4.19
C GLU A 40 32.78 -9.71 3.63
N SER A 41 32.78 -9.50 2.31
CA SER A 41 32.12 -8.42 1.57
C SER A 41 30.61 -8.62 1.35
N GLY A 42 30.11 -9.86 1.28
CA GLY A 42 28.68 -10.11 1.05
C GLY A 42 27.79 -9.63 2.20
N LEU A 43 28.21 -9.89 3.45
CA LEU A 43 27.50 -9.45 4.66
C LEU A 43 27.51 -7.93 4.79
N VAL A 44 28.66 -7.29 4.58
CA VAL A 44 28.83 -5.83 4.65
C VAL A 44 28.00 -5.14 3.57
N ARG A 45 27.99 -5.69 2.34
CA ARG A 45 27.20 -5.15 1.23
C ARG A 45 25.69 -5.30 1.45
N GLY A 46 25.25 -6.43 2.02
CA GLY A 46 23.85 -6.65 2.41
C GLY A 46 23.40 -5.69 3.50
N MET A 47 24.22 -5.51 4.54
CA MET A 47 23.95 -4.56 5.62
C MET A 47 23.85 -3.12 5.11
N LEU A 48 24.78 -2.68 4.26
CA LEU A 48 24.76 -1.34 3.68
C LEU A 48 23.50 -1.08 2.85
N ALA A 49 23.06 -2.08 2.06
CA ALA A 49 21.84 -1.97 1.27
C ALA A 49 20.60 -1.77 2.15
N ALA A 50 20.49 -2.53 3.26
CA ALA A 50 19.38 -2.40 4.20
C ALA A 50 19.37 -1.03 4.91
N VAL A 51 20.54 -0.53 5.31
CA VAL A 51 20.67 0.81 5.92
C VAL A 51 20.23 1.90 4.95
N ARG A 52 20.64 1.79 3.68
CA ARG A 52 20.25 2.75 2.64
C ARG A 52 18.75 2.72 2.38
N GLU A 53 18.14 1.55 2.26
CA GLU A 53 16.69 1.43 2.04
C GLU A 53 15.90 2.07 3.19
N ARG A 54 16.32 1.83 4.43
CA ARG A 54 15.71 2.45 5.60
C ARG A 54 15.82 3.97 5.56
N ALA A 55 17.00 4.50 5.22
CA ALA A 55 17.21 5.94 5.08
C ALA A 55 16.31 6.55 3.98
N GLU A 56 16.18 5.88 2.83
CA GLU A 56 15.29 6.29 1.74
C GLU A 56 13.81 6.31 2.19
N ALA A 57 13.38 5.32 2.97
CA ALA A 57 12.02 5.28 3.52
C ALA A 57 11.77 6.41 4.54
N GLU A 58 12.73 6.69 5.42
CA GLU A 58 12.63 7.79 6.38
C GLU A 58 12.59 9.16 5.69
N ASP A 59 13.39 9.38 4.65
CA ASP A 59 13.37 10.61 3.84
C ASP A 59 12.04 10.78 3.07
N ALA A 60 11.48 9.69 2.54
CA ALA A 60 10.15 9.70 1.93
C ALA A 60 9.06 10.04 2.96
N ALA A 61 9.14 9.50 4.18
CA ALA A 61 8.18 9.79 5.24
C ALA A 61 8.22 11.25 5.70
N ARG A 62 9.41 11.81 5.94
CA ARG A 62 9.58 13.22 6.33
C ARG A 62 9.03 14.16 5.25
N PHE A 63 9.30 13.86 3.99
CA PHE A 63 8.73 14.61 2.87
C PHE A 63 7.20 14.55 2.86
N ALA A 64 6.61 13.37 3.10
CA ALA A 64 5.17 13.23 3.12
C ALA A 64 4.50 14.09 4.21
N VAL A 65 5.06 14.07 5.42
CA VAL A 65 4.57 14.88 6.54
C VAL A 65 4.74 16.38 6.26
N ALA A 66 5.91 16.80 5.77
CA ALA A 66 6.18 18.20 5.44
C ALA A 66 5.25 18.73 4.33
N GLU A 67 5.04 17.94 3.27
CA GLU A 67 4.10 18.28 2.20
C GLU A 67 2.66 18.39 2.70
N HIS A 68 2.23 17.48 3.56
CA HIS A 68 0.90 17.51 4.15
C HIS A 68 0.71 18.77 5.00
N ASN A 69 1.65 19.06 5.89
CA ASN A 69 1.64 20.26 6.72
C ASN A 69 1.59 21.54 5.86
N ARG A 70 2.36 21.61 4.77
CA ARG A 70 2.35 22.76 3.85
C ARG A 70 1.01 22.92 3.12
N LYS A 71 0.34 21.82 2.74
CA LYS A 71 -0.90 21.85 1.95
C LYS A 71 -2.15 22.05 2.79
N GLN A 72 -2.22 21.40 3.96
CA GLN A 72 -3.40 21.37 4.82
C GLN A 72 -3.30 22.34 6.01
N GLY A 73 -2.15 22.98 6.20
CA GLY A 73 -1.91 23.83 7.39
C GLY A 73 -1.86 23.04 8.70
N SER A 74 -1.59 21.74 8.63
CA SER A 74 -1.47 20.86 9.81
C SER A 74 -0.09 21.00 10.46
N ALA A 75 -0.01 20.65 11.75
CA ALA A 75 1.23 20.65 12.52
C ALA A 75 1.58 19.23 12.98
N LEU A 76 1.64 18.28 12.04
CA LEU A 76 2.02 16.90 12.35
C LEU A 76 3.52 16.79 12.58
N GLU A 77 3.92 16.17 13.69
CA GLU A 77 5.32 15.92 14.01
C GLU A 77 5.72 14.49 13.65
N PHE A 78 6.69 14.32 12.75
CA PHE A 78 7.20 13.00 12.39
C PHE A 78 7.93 12.35 13.58
N THR A 79 7.51 11.15 13.97
CA THR A 79 8.20 10.36 15.02
C THR A 79 9.07 9.28 14.39
N ARG A 80 8.46 8.32 13.70
CA ARG A 80 9.18 7.19 13.08
C ARG A 80 8.36 6.53 11.97
N VAL A 81 9.05 5.73 11.17
CA VAL A 81 8.41 4.80 10.23
C VAL A 81 8.17 3.48 10.94
N VAL A 82 6.91 3.03 10.97
CA VAL A 82 6.48 1.75 11.58
C VAL A 82 6.58 0.62 10.58
N ASN A 83 6.22 0.88 9.33
CA ASN A 83 6.34 -0.08 8.25
C ASN A 83 6.72 0.65 6.96
N ALA A 84 7.58 0.04 6.16
CA ALA A 84 7.98 0.55 4.87
C ALA A 84 7.98 -0.59 3.86
N LYS A 85 7.23 -0.40 2.78
CA LYS A 85 7.20 -1.33 1.65
C LYS A 85 7.60 -0.58 0.38
N ARG A 86 8.62 -1.10 -0.29
CA ARG A 86 9.05 -0.64 -1.60
C ARG A 86 8.29 -1.37 -2.69
N GLN A 87 7.71 -0.63 -3.63
CA GLN A 87 7.05 -1.17 -4.82
C GLN A 87 7.69 -0.58 -6.08
N VAL A 88 8.16 -1.44 -6.98
CA VAL A 88 8.73 -1.02 -8.27
C VAL A 88 7.59 -0.88 -9.28
N VAL A 89 7.45 0.30 -9.85
CA VAL A 89 6.43 0.66 -10.85
C VAL A 89 7.12 1.40 -12.00
N ALA A 90 6.49 2.41 -12.61
CA ALA A 90 7.19 3.44 -13.37
C ALA A 90 7.96 4.41 -12.44
N GLY A 91 8.75 3.87 -11.51
CA GLY A 91 9.46 4.57 -10.44
C GLY A 91 9.62 3.66 -9.23
N THR A 92 9.90 4.27 -8.08
CA THR A 92 9.78 3.60 -6.78
C THR A 92 8.61 4.23 -6.04
N LEU A 93 7.60 3.42 -5.71
CA LEU A 93 6.51 3.81 -4.83
C LEU A 93 6.83 3.27 -3.43
N HIS A 94 6.98 4.17 -2.47
CA HIS A 94 7.14 3.84 -1.07
C HIS A 94 5.77 3.87 -0.40
N ASP A 95 5.27 2.71 0.02
CA ASP A 95 4.09 2.57 0.86
C ASP A 95 4.54 2.51 2.32
N LEU A 96 4.24 3.56 3.07
CA LEU A 96 4.79 3.83 4.39
C LEU A 96 3.66 3.92 5.42
N MET A 97 3.87 3.31 6.58
CA MET A 97 3.10 3.57 7.78
C MET A 97 3.96 4.41 8.71
N VAL A 98 3.51 5.62 9.01
CA VAL A 98 4.26 6.62 9.75
C VAL A 98 3.53 6.92 11.07
N GLU A 99 4.28 6.84 12.17
CA GLU A 99 3.83 7.34 13.46
C GLU A 99 4.15 8.84 13.52
N VAL A 100 3.13 9.65 13.75
CA VAL A 100 3.25 11.10 13.93
C VAL A 100 2.60 11.50 15.25
N VAL A 101 3.01 12.64 15.77
CA VAL A 101 2.33 13.29 16.89
C VAL A 101 1.47 14.40 16.33
N ASP A 102 0.16 14.30 16.54
CA ASP A 102 -0.82 15.33 16.25
C ASP A 102 -1.28 15.95 17.57
N SER A 103 -0.90 17.21 17.81
CA SER A 103 -1.33 17.97 18.99
C SER A 103 -1.06 17.23 20.32
N GLY A 104 0.08 16.55 20.42
CA GLY A 104 0.50 15.78 21.59
C GLY A 104 -0.01 14.33 21.65
N LYS A 105 -0.83 13.89 20.67
CA LYS A 105 -1.32 12.51 20.59
C LYS A 105 -0.64 11.75 19.46
N LYS A 106 -0.20 10.52 19.74
CA LYS A 106 0.39 9.65 18.74
C LYS A 106 -0.70 9.08 17.83
N SER A 107 -0.57 9.34 16.54
CA SER A 107 -1.50 8.91 15.50
C SER A 107 -0.72 8.23 14.38
N MET A 108 -1.35 7.26 13.74
CA MET A 108 -0.73 6.50 12.65
C MET A 108 -1.30 6.97 11.32
N TYR A 109 -0.42 7.25 10.36
CA TYR A 109 -0.81 7.68 9.02
C TYR A 109 -0.21 6.74 7.98
N LYS A 110 -0.97 6.50 6.92
CA LYS A 110 -0.45 5.83 5.73
C LYS A 110 -0.07 6.88 4.71
N ALA A 111 1.14 6.75 4.18
CA ALA A 111 1.68 7.64 3.18
C ALA A 111 2.20 6.83 1.99
N LYS A 112 1.76 7.20 0.78
CA LYS A 112 2.35 6.69 -0.47
C LYS A 112 3.14 7.79 -1.14
N VAL A 113 4.43 7.55 -1.33
CA VAL A 113 5.34 8.52 -1.94
C VAL A 113 5.94 7.92 -3.22
N TRP A 114 5.74 8.60 -4.34
CA TRP A 114 6.24 8.17 -5.63
C TRP A 114 7.49 8.96 -6.01
N VAL A 115 8.57 8.24 -6.25
CA VAL A 115 9.90 8.76 -6.59
C VAL A 115 10.30 8.27 -7.98
N LYS A 116 10.65 9.20 -8.87
CA LYS A 116 11.21 8.92 -10.19
C LYS A 116 12.55 9.65 -10.32
N PRO A 117 13.68 8.99 -10.04
CA PRO A 117 14.98 9.65 -10.03
C PRO A 117 15.38 10.21 -11.39
N TRP A 118 15.01 9.54 -12.50
CA TRP A 118 15.31 10.01 -13.86
C TRP A 118 14.54 11.28 -14.27
N GLN A 119 13.50 11.66 -13.52
CA GLN A 119 12.72 12.87 -13.75
C GLN A 119 12.89 13.89 -12.61
N ASN A 120 13.74 13.62 -11.62
CA ASN A 120 13.84 14.40 -10.38
C ASN A 120 12.47 14.65 -9.73
N PHE A 121 11.57 13.67 -9.85
CA PHE A 121 10.18 13.81 -9.40
C PHE A 121 10.00 13.05 -8.09
N LYS A 122 9.45 13.74 -7.09
CA LYS A 122 9.04 13.18 -5.80
C LYS A 122 7.69 13.79 -5.43
N ALA A 123 6.67 12.94 -5.27
CA ALA A 123 5.33 13.40 -4.94
C ALA A 123 4.64 12.47 -3.94
N VAL A 124 3.86 13.06 -3.05
CA VAL A 124 2.94 12.33 -2.17
C VAL A 124 1.70 12.00 -2.99
N VAL A 125 1.49 10.72 -3.26
CA VAL A 125 0.32 10.20 -3.97
C VAL A 125 -0.86 10.13 -3.01
N GLU A 126 -0.61 9.70 -1.79
CA GLU A 126 -1.65 9.48 -0.79
C GLU A 126 -1.11 9.78 0.60
N PHE A 127 -1.90 10.46 1.42
CA PHE A 127 -1.61 10.67 2.83
C PHE A 127 -2.96 10.67 3.57
N ARG A 128 -3.22 9.62 4.35
CA ARG A 128 -4.48 9.44 5.07
C ARG A 128 -4.23 8.87 6.46
N HIS A 129 -5.15 9.15 7.38
CA HIS A 129 -5.09 8.59 8.72
C HIS A 129 -5.36 7.08 8.66
N ALA A 130 -4.66 6.28 9.47
CA ALA A 130 -4.76 4.82 9.46
C ALA A 130 -6.19 4.33 9.77
N GLY A 131 -6.97 5.10 10.54
CA GLY A 131 -8.37 4.79 10.86
C GLY A 131 -9.31 4.85 9.66
N ASP A 132 -9.01 5.67 8.65
CA ASP A 132 -9.90 5.88 7.50
C ASP A 132 -9.87 4.70 6.51
N PHE A 133 -8.78 3.93 6.52
CA PHE A 133 -8.60 2.75 5.65
C PHE A 133 -9.55 1.59 5.95
N GLN A 134 -10.16 1.56 7.14
CA GLN A 134 -11.14 0.54 7.50
C GLN A 134 -12.54 0.85 6.95
N TYR A 135 -12.81 2.10 6.56
CA TYR A 135 -14.16 2.53 6.16
C TYR A 135 -14.40 2.44 4.64
N GLU A 136 -13.33 2.45 3.82
CA GLU A 136 -13.42 2.23 2.36
C GLU A 136 -13.69 0.76 1.97
N SER A 137 -13.70 -0.19 2.91
CA SER A 137 -14.09 -1.58 2.64
C SER A 137 -15.58 -1.86 2.85
N SER A 138 -16.35 -0.89 3.38
CA SER A 138 -17.75 -1.12 3.79
C SER A 138 -18.78 -0.18 3.13
N VAL A 139 -18.36 0.83 2.38
CA VAL A 139 -19.28 1.71 1.61
C VAL A 139 -19.57 1.13 0.22
N ALA A 140 -20.09 -0.09 0.19
CA ALA A 140 -20.82 -0.63 -0.94
C ALA A 140 -22.14 -1.19 -0.40
N SER A 141 -23.09 -0.32 -0.11
CA SER A 141 -24.54 -0.56 -0.25
C SER A 141 -25.31 0.74 0.02
N ASP A 142 -26.24 1.02 -0.88
CA ASP A 142 -27.31 2.02 -0.82
C ASP A 142 -26.95 3.51 -0.93
N VAL A 143 -26.86 3.96 -2.20
CA VAL A 143 -27.46 5.24 -2.59
C VAL A 143 -28.88 4.96 -3.05
N SER A 144 -29.86 5.18 -2.16
CA SER A 144 -31.25 5.30 -2.54
C SER A 144 -31.78 6.66 -2.10
N THR A 145 -32.23 7.37 -3.11
CA THR A 145 -32.79 8.71 -3.18
C THR A 145 -33.95 8.96 -2.20
N GLY A 146 -33.90 10.10 -1.51
CA GLY A 146 -35.08 10.96 -1.33
C GLY A 146 -35.63 11.15 0.08
N GLN A 147 -36.07 12.41 0.32
CA GLN A 147 -36.93 12.92 1.41
C GLN A 147 -36.16 13.30 2.71
N VAL A 148 -35.75 14.57 2.88
CA VAL A 148 -36.58 15.72 3.31
C VAL A 148 -37.54 15.33 4.43
N LEU A 149 -37.19 15.64 5.69
CA LEU A 149 -38.02 16.47 6.56
C LEU A 149 -37.25 16.85 7.83
N SER A 150 -37.08 18.16 7.97
CA SER A 150 -36.71 18.89 9.18
C SER A 150 -37.86 18.90 10.20
N SER A 151 -37.56 18.60 11.47
CA SER A 151 -38.27 19.12 12.67
C SER A 151 -37.52 18.61 13.91
N THR A 152 -36.63 19.40 14.50
CA THR A 152 -36.93 20.30 15.63
C THR A 152 -37.78 19.63 16.71
N THR A 153 -37.06 19.17 17.72
CA THR A 153 -37.46 18.92 19.11
C THR A 153 -38.65 19.74 19.58
N SER A 154 -39.73 19.05 19.95
CA SER A 154 -40.66 19.47 21.00
C SER A 154 -41.40 18.23 21.50
N ASP A 155 -40.93 17.64 22.60
CA ASP A 155 -41.67 16.64 23.36
C ASP A 155 -42.30 17.33 24.58
N PRO A 156 -43.63 17.46 24.67
CA PRO A 156 -44.30 18.01 25.83
C PRO A 156 -45.16 16.94 26.52
N SER A 157 -44.59 16.01 27.29
CA SER A 157 -45.39 15.23 28.26
C SER A 157 -44.62 14.47 29.35
N LYS A 158 -44.16 15.18 30.38
CA LYS A 158 -44.03 14.79 31.82
C LYS A 158 -42.99 15.73 32.43
N VAL A 159 -43.26 16.47 33.50
CA VAL A 159 -43.33 16.05 34.91
C VAL A 159 -43.94 17.25 35.66
N SER A 160 -45.21 17.24 36.08
CA SER A 160 -45.67 16.98 37.45
C SER A 160 -44.67 17.31 38.57
N GLN A 161 -44.84 18.43 39.29
CA GLN A 161 -45.04 18.46 40.75
C GLN A 161 -44.76 19.85 41.37
N PHE A 162 -45.68 20.21 42.29
CA PHE A 162 -45.73 21.31 43.27
C PHE A 162 -46.05 22.72 42.79
#